data_AF-A0A2W4YPD3-F1
#
_entry.id   AF-A0A2W4YPD3-F1
#
_cell.length_a   1.000
_cell.length_b   1.000
_cell.length_c   1.000
_cell.angle_alpha   90.00
_cell.angle_beta   90.00
_cell.angle_gamma   90.00
#
_symmetry.space_group_name_H-M   'P 1'
#
loop_
_entity.id
_entity.type
_entity.pdbx_description
1 polymer ?
#
loop_
_entity_poly.entity_id
_entity_poly.type
_entity_poly.pdbx_seq_one_letter_code
_entity_poly.pdbx_strand_id
1 'polypeptide(L)' 'ADGRLTGLLFDMTWEAVVSNWVFDPAMTRTISVDQRYIRWVMQEVDPAPRLLQEMGVAPRN' A
#
# COMPACT_ATOMS: atom_id res chain seq x y z
N ALA A 1 5.38 8.40 13.27
CA ALA A 1 5.71 7.08 12.65
C ALA A 1 4.98 5.99 13.43
N ASP A 2 3.67 6.13 13.56
CA ASP A 2 2.91 5.63 14.72
C ASP A 2 2.35 4.21 14.52
N GLY A 3 3.07 3.37 13.75
CA GLY A 3 2.68 1.98 13.47
C GLY A 3 1.39 1.81 12.67
N ARG A 4 0.90 2.86 12.00
CA ARG A 4 -0.33 2.81 11.20
C ARG A 4 -0.05 2.28 9.80
N LEU A 5 -1.02 1.56 9.23
CA LEU A 5 -0.99 1.17 7.82
C LEU A 5 -0.89 2.43 6.96
N THR A 6 0.06 2.48 6.04
CA THR A 6 0.26 3.59 5.09
C THR A 6 0.25 3.12 3.64
N GLY A 7 0.70 1.89 3.41
CA GLY A 7 0.63 1.22 2.12
C GLY A 7 0.88 -0.27 2.29
N LEU A 8 0.67 -1.00 1.21
CA LEU A 8 0.87 -2.45 1.14
C LEU A 8 1.95 -2.75 0.11
N LEU A 9 3.01 -3.43 0.55
CA LEU A 9 4.07 -3.92 -0.33
C LEU A 9 3.50 -4.93 -1.32
N PHE A 10 3.84 -4.80 -2.60
CA PHE A 10 3.45 -5.81 -3.60
C PHE A 10 4.60 -6.23 -4.52
N ASP A 11 5.61 -5.38 -4.73
CA ASP A 11 6.73 -5.70 -5.61
C ASP A 11 7.99 -4.91 -5.23
N MET A 12 9.08 -5.13 -5.94
CA MET A 12 10.33 -4.39 -5.85
C MET A 12 10.76 -3.91 -7.24
N THR A 13 11.65 -2.92 -7.30
CA THR A 13 12.19 -2.45 -8.58
C THR A 13 13.04 -3.52 -9.25
N TRP A 14 13.22 -3.40 -10.57
CA TRP A 14 14.05 -4.33 -11.34
C TRP A 14 15.48 -4.44 -10.79
N GLU A 15 16.06 -3.32 -10.37
CA GLU A 15 17.40 -3.27 -9.80
C GLU A 15 17.50 -3.97 -8.43
N ALA A 16 16.36 -4.19 -7.78
CA ALA A 16 16.27 -4.90 -6.51
C ALA A 16 16.15 -6.44 -6.68
N VAL A 17 16.16 -6.98 -7.90
CA VAL A 17 16.05 -8.44 -8.14
C VAL A 17 17.15 -9.24 -7.44
N VAL A 18 18.35 -8.66 -7.30
CA VAL A 18 19.51 -9.33 -6.67
C VAL A 18 19.61 -9.02 -5.16
N SER A 19 18.62 -8.33 -4.59
CA SER A 19 18.63 -7.91 -3.18
C SER A 19 18.79 -9.03 -2.16
N ASN A 20 18.47 -10.29 -2.54
CA ASN A 20 18.70 -11.48 -1.73
C ASN A 20 20.19 -11.76 -1.44
N TRP A 21 21.11 -11.24 -2.26
CA TRP A 21 22.56 -11.43 -2.12
C TRP A 21 23.29 -10.14 -1.75
N VAL A 22 22.89 -9.02 -2.35
CA VAL A 22 23.50 -7.71 -2.12
C VAL A 22 22.41 -6.65 -2.04
N PHE A 23 22.37 -5.93 -0.93
CA PHE A 23 21.48 -4.78 -0.75
C PHE A 23 22.22 -3.48 -1.09
N ASP A 24 21.85 -2.84 -2.19
CA ASP A 24 22.32 -1.50 -2.54
C ASP A 24 21.30 -0.45 -2.07
N PRO A 25 21.62 0.40 -1.07
CA PRO A 25 20.68 1.42 -0.57
C PRO A 25 20.39 2.54 -1.59
N ALA A 26 21.20 2.72 -2.63
CA ALA A 26 20.91 3.70 -3.68
C ALA A 26 19.85 3.18 -4.66
N MET A 27 19.86 1.88 -4.97
CA MET A 27 19.05 1.29 -6.05
C MET A 27 17.91 0.41 -5.57
N THR A 28 18.03 -0.23 -4.39
CA THR A 28 17.02 -1.17 -3.89
C THR A 28 15.79 -0.42 -3.39
N ARG A 29 14.67 -0.51 -4.10
CA ARG A 29 13.41 0.13 -3.71
C ARG A 29 12.26 -0.86 -3.75
N THR A 30 11.38 -0.73 -2.78
CA THR A 30 10.11 -1.46 -2.72
C THR A 30 9.01 -0.66 -3.42
N ILE A 31 8.13 -1.36 -4.12
CA ILE A 31 6.92 -0.80 -4.72
C ILE A 31 5.73 -1.18 -3.84
N SER A 32 5.03 -0.18 -3.33
CA SER A 32 3.88 -0.36 -2.45
C SER A 32 2.69 0.41 -2.98
N VAL A 33 1.50 -0.16 -2.83
CA VAL A 33 0.25 0.56 -3.10
C VAL A 33 -0.12 1.40 -1.89
N ASP A 34 -0.49 2.66 -2.11
CA ASP A 34 -0.89 3.57 -1.04
C ASP A 34 -2.27 3.21 -0.50
N GLN A 35 -2.46 3.24 0.82
CA GLN A 35 -3.76 2.93 1.44
C GLN A 35 -4.89 3.84 0.97
N ARG A 36 -4.59 5.09 0.57
CA ARG A 36 -5.58 6.04 0.05
C ARG A 36 -6.11 5.58 -1.30
N TYR A 37 -5.25 4.99 -2.13
CA TYR A 37 -5.66 4.43 -3.41
C TYR A 37 -6.53 3.19 -3.20
N ILE A 38 -6.15 2.29 -2.27
CA ILE A 38 -6.99 1.14 -1.90
C ILE A 38 -8.38 1.62 -1.46
N ARG A 39 -8.45 2.62 -0.57
CA ARG A 39 -9.72 3.19 -0.10
C ARG A 39 -10.53 3.82 -1.22
N TRP A 40 -9.88 4.56 -2.13
CA TRP A 40 -10.54 5.18 -3.28
C TRP A 40 -11.15 4.12 -4.21
N VAL A 41 -10.44 3.02 -4.48
CA VAL A 41 -10.99 1.89 -5.26
C VAL A 41 -12.25 1.34 -4.57
N MET A 42 -12.19 1.14 -3.25
CA MET A 42 -13.33 0.64 -2.45
C MET A 42 -14.48 1.65 -2.30
N GLN A 43 -14.30 2.91 -2.71
CA GLN A 43 -15.32 3.96 -2.65
C GLN A 43 -15.95 4.18 -4.03
N GLU A 44 -15.12 4.36 -5.06
CA GLU A 44 -15.53 4.90 -6.36
C GLU A 44 -15.54 3.87 -7.49
N VAL A 45 -14.72 2.81 -7.39
CA VAL A 45 -14.54 1.84 -8.50
C VAL A 45 -15.30 0.56 -8.25
N ASP A 46 -15.08 -0.06 -7.09
CA ASP A 46 -15.77 -1.28 -6.64
C ASP A 46 -16.25 -1.08 -5.19
N PRO A 47 -17.46 -0.52 -5.00
CA PRO A 47 -17.92 -0.06 -3.70
C PRO A 47 -18.00 -1.18 -2.64
N ALA A 48 -17.21 -1.01 -1.56
CA ALA A 48 -17.15 -1.94 -0.43
C ALA A 48 -17.40 -1.24 0.92
N PRO A 49 -18.61 -0.66 1.15
CA PRO A 49 -18.89 0.16 2.33
C PRO A 49 -18.80 -0.60 3.66
N ARG A 50 -19.16 -1.89 3.68
CA ARG A 50 -19.06 -2.74 4.89
C ARG A 50 -17.61 -2.87 5.37
N LEU A 51 -16.68 -3.07 4.45
CA LEU A 51 -15.25 -3.20 4.77
C LEU A 51 -14.64 -1.87 5.21
N LEU A 52 -15.03 -0.76 4.58
CA LEU A 52 -14.60 0.57 5.00
C LEU A 52 -15.08 0.92 6.42
N GLN A 53 -16.28 0.47 6.79
CA GLN A 53 -16.82 0.62 8.14
C GLN A 53 -16.09 -0.26 9.15
N GLU A 54 -15.84 -1.53 8.81
CA GLU A 54 -15.07 -2.46 9.66
C GLU A 54 -13.66 -1.92 9.96
N MET A 55 -13.00 -1.33 8.98
CA MET A 55 -11.68 -0.70 9.14
C MET A 55 -11.72 0.67 9.83
N GLY A 56 -12.90 1.20 10.18
CA GLY A 56 -13.05 2.50 10.83
C GLY A 56 -12.67 3.71 9.96
N VAL A 57 -12.71 3.55 8.63
CA VAL A 57 -12.28 4.56 7.64
C VAL A 57 -13.38 4.91 6.63
N ALA A 58 -14.64 4.69 7.01
CA ALA A 58 -15.79 5.11 6.23
C ALA A 58 -15.75 6.63 5.93
N PRO A 59 -16.28 7.08 4.77
CA PRO A 59 -16.43 8.50 4.48
C PRO A 59 -17.19 9.21 5.60
N ARG A 60 -16.76 10.41 6.00
CA ARG A 60 -17.56 11.27 6.87
C ARG A 60 -18.63 11.93 6.00
N ASN A 61 -19.88 11.68 6.35
CA ASN A 61 -21.04 12.36 5.77
C ASN A 61 -21.00 13.87 6.03
#